data_AF-A0A937PV26-F1
#
_entry.id   AF-A0A937PV26-F1
#
_cell.length_a   1.000
_cell.length_b   1.000
_cell.length_c   1.000
_cell.angle_alpha   90.00
_cell.angle_beta   90.00
_cell.angle_gamma   90.00
#
_symmetry.space_group_name_H-M   'P 1'
#
loop_
_entity.id
_entity.type
_entity.pdbx_description
1 polymer ?
#
loop_
_entity_poly.entity_id
_entity_poly.type
_entity_poly.pdbx_seq_one_letter_code
_entity_poly.pdbx_strand_id
1 'polypeptide(L)'
;MYRRRAFTLVELLVVIAIIALLMAVLVPALRRARNQAREVVCKSNLRQVGLGANMYAGEWDMYVPRGLGGGSGKAWFQLFMPHLSQRAAGGDYRSVDIYRCPSYPHKEQTVCFVVNGWQFSSKSDMTGREVLKPTKLTECSRRAETIYLADNEDGQWRDIIRKADDPGENMCDVWQPSHLPGSNGQGRRNGRRVAEARHRDGCHCLFLDWHVERLPADEITIDLWRFEK
;
A
#
# COMPACT_ATOMS: atom_id res chain seq x y z
N MET A 1 54.69 -11.87 39.74
CA MET A 1 53.35 -11.31 40.04
C MET A 1 52.97 -10.29 38.98
N TYR A 2 51.99 -10.58 38.13
CA TYR A 2 51.52 -9.63 37.12
C TYR A 2 50.54 -8.65 37.80
N ARG A 3 50.93 -7.38 37.94
CA ARG A 3 50.03 -6.31 38.44
C ARG A 3 48.85 -6.21 37.46
N ARG A 4 47.64 -6.58 37.91
CA ARG A 4 46.43 -6.34 37.12
C ARG A 4 46.24 -4.82 37.05
N ARG A 5 46.26 -4.27 35.82
CA ARG A 5 45.92 -2.87 35.58
C ARG A 5 44.41 -2.72 35.80
N ALA A 6 44.02 -1.90 36.77
CA ALA A 6 42.63 -1.54 36.98
C ALA A 6 42.27 -0.35 36.08
N PHE A 7 41.08 -0.41 35.47
CA PHE A 7 40.54 0.69 34.65
C PHE A 7 40.22 1.90 35.54
N THR A 8 40.59 3.09 35.10
CA THR A 8 40.22 4.33 35.80
C THR A 8 38.82 4.78 35.38
N LEU A 9 38.15 5.52 36.26
CA LEU A 9 36.83 6.10 35.98
C LEU A 9 36.87 7.05 34.77
N VAL A 10 37.98 7.77 34.60
CA VAL A 10 38.18 8.70 33.47
C VAL A 10 38.27 7.94 32.14
N GLU A 11 39.03 6.84 32.08
CA GLU A 11 39.12 6.02 30.87
C GLU A 11 37.75 5.46 30.45
N LEU A 12 36.95 5.00 31.41
CA LEU A 12 35.59 4.54 31.14
C LEU A 12 34.70 5.69 30.62
N LEU A 13 34.80 6.87 31.24
CA LEU A 13 33.98 8.03 30.90
C LEU A 13 34.28 8.58 29.49
N VAL A 14 35.55 8.59 29.08
CA VAL A 14 35.94 8.99 27.72
C VAL A 14 35.39 8.02 26.68
N VAL A 15 35.45 6.71 26.94
CA VAL A 15 34.95 5.69 26.01
C VAL A 15 33.44 5.82 25.81
N ILE A 16 32.66 5.97 26.88
CA ILE A 16 31.21 6.15 26.74
C ILE A 16 30.86 7.46 26.03
N ALA A 17 31.63 8.53 26.23
CA ALA A 17 31.43 9.81 25.55
C ALA A 17 31.65 9.68 24.04
N ILE A 18 32.69 8.96 23.62
CA ILE A 18 32.95 8.69 22.20
C ILE A 18 31.83 7.82 21.60
N ILE A 19 31.40 6.76 22.29
CA ILE A 19 30.29 5.91 21.82
C ILE A 19 29.00 6.72 21.68
N ALA A 20 28.69 7.60 22.63
CA ALA A 20 27.51 8.46 22.59
C ALA A 20 27.54 9.42 21.39
N LEU A 21 28.68 10.04 21.12
CA LEU A 21 28.86 10.91 19.95
C LEU A 21 28.66 10.16 18.64
N LEU A 22 29.24 8.95 18.51
CA LEU A 22 29.08 8.12 17.32
C LEU A 22 27.63 7.66 17.13
N MET A 23 26.96 7.24 18.20
CA MET A 23 25.55 6.85 18.17
C MET A 23 24.63 8.01 17.76
N ALA A 24 24.94 9.24 18.18
CA ALA A 24 24.14 10.43 17.82
C ALA A 24 24.08 10.66 16.30
N VAL A 25 25.15 10.35 15.56
CA VAL A 25 25.18 10.46 14.09
C VAL A 25 24.67 9.19 13.40
N LEU A 26 24.99 8.02 13.95
CA LEU A 26 24.68 6.73 13.32
C LEU A 26 23.18 6.38 13.38
N VAL A 27 22.49 6.67 14.49
CA VAL A 27 21.07 6.30 14.66
C VAL A 27 20.15 7.01 13.66
N PRO A 28 20.24 8.33 13.43
CA PRO A 28 19.45 9.01 12.40
C PRO A 28 19.72 8.48 10.99
N ALA A 29 20.99 8.24 10.65
CA ALA A 29 21.38 7.70 9.35
C ALA A 29 20.80 6.30 9.11
N LEU A 30 20.90 5.41 10.11
CA LEU A 30 20.36 4.06 10.03
C LEU A 30 18.82 4.06 9.92
N ARG A 31 18.14 4.95 10.63
CA ARG A 31 16.67 5.11 10.51
C ARG A 31 16.28 5.50 9.08
N ARG A 32 16.98 6.46 8.47
CA ARG A 32 16.74 6.87 7.07
C ARG A 32 16.98 5.72 6.10
N ALA A 33 18.12 5.02 6.22
CA ALA A 33 18.46 3.88 5.38
C ALA A 33 17.40 2.76 5.48
N ARG A 34 16.96 2.42 6.69
CA ARG A 34 15.91 1.42 6.91
C ARG A 34 14.58 1.83 6.29
N ASN A 35 14.19 3.10 6.41
CA ASN A 35 12.95 3.60 5.81
C ASN A 35 13.01 3.55 4.28
N GLN A 36 14.14 3.91 3.69
CA GLN A 36 14.37 3.79 2.25
C GLN A 36 14.32 2.33 1.79
N ALA A 37 14.92 1.40 2.53
CA ALA A 37 14.85 -0.03 2.21
C ALA A 37 13.40 -0.55 2.24
N ARG A 38 12.61 -0.14 3.24
CA ARG A 38 11.18 -0.47 3.33
C ARG A 38 10.39 0.08 2.14
N GLU A 39 10.68 1.30 1.72
CA GLU A 39 10.06 1.91 0.55
C GLU A 39 10.38 1.14 -0.73
N VAL A 40 11.65 0.77 -0.94
CA VAL A 40 12.07 -0.04 -2.11
C VAL A 40 11.35 -1.38 -2.14
N VAL A 41 11.22 -2.05 -1.00
CA VAL A 41 10.49 -3.32 -0.89
C VAL A 41 9.00 -3.12 -1.19
N CYS A 42 8.37 -2.09 -0.61
CA CYS A 42 6.95 -1.79 -0.87
C CYS A 42 6.70 -1.54 -2.36
N LYS A 43 7.53 -0.69 -2.98
CA LYS A 43 7.47 -0.40 -4.42
C LYS A 43 7.66 -1.66 -5.27
N SER A 44 8.58 -2.54 -4.89
CA SER A 44 8.81 -3.82 -5.59
C SER A 44 7.61 -4.76 -5.47
N ASN A 45 7.05 -4.89 -4.26
CA ASN A 45 5.84 -5.67 -3.99
C ASN A 45 4.68 -5.18 -4.85
N LEU A 46 4.42 -3.86 -4.85
CA LEU A 46 3.33 -3.27 -5.61
C LEU A 46 3.51 -3.45 -7.14
N ARG A 47 4.74 -3.40 -7.65
CA ARG A 47 5.04 -3.75 -9.05
C ARG A 47 4.75 -5.21 -9.37
N GLN A 48 5.08 -6.13 -8.47
CA GLN A 48 4.76 -7.55 -8.64
C GLN A 48 3.24 -7.79 -8.64
N VAL A 49 2.50 -7.07 -7.80
CA VAL A 49 1.03 -7.06 -7.87
C VAL A 49 0.54 -6.56 -9.22
N GLY A 50 1.09 -5.46 -9.73
CA GLY A 50 0.74 -4.94 -11.06
C GLY A 50 1.03 -5.92 -12.20
N LEU A 51 2.13 -6.68 -12.12
CA LEU A 51 2.40 -7.75 -13.08
C LEU A 51 1.33 -8.85 -13.01
N GLY A 52 0.96 -9.30 -11.81
CA GLY A 52 -0.12 -10.27 -11.62
C GLY A 52 -1.47 -9.75 -12.12
N ALA A 53 -1.77 -8.47 -11.91
CA ALA A 53 -2.96 -7.82 -12.43
C ALA A 53 -2.97 -7.74 -13.96
N ASN A 54 -1.82 -7.48 -14.60
CA ASN A 54 -1.68 -7.51 -16.05
C ASN A 54 -1.89 -8.92 -16.63
N MET A 55 -1.34 -9.95 -15.97
CA MET A 55 -1.56 -11.35 -16.36
C MET A 55 -3.03 -11.74 -16.23
N TYR A 56 -3.68 -11.41 -15.11
CA TYR A 56 -5.11 -11.60 -14.91
C TYR A 56 -5.92 -10.91 -16.03
N ALA A 57 -5.62 -9.64 -16.33
CA ALA A 57 -6.33 -8.89 -17.35
C ALA A 57 -6.19 -9.56 -18.72
N GLY A 58 -5.00 -10.06 -19.08
CA GLY A 58 -4.80 -10.80 -20.32
C GLY A 58 -5.66 -12.06 -20.45
N GLU A 59 -5.84 -12.80 -19.35
CA GLU A 59 -6.71 -14.00 -19.34
C GLU A 59 -8.21 -13.65 -19.40
N TRP A 60 -8.60 -12.47 -18.91
CA TRP A 60 -9.97 -12.01 -18.83
C TRP A 60 -10.30 -10.91 -19.87
N ASP A 61 -9.86 -11.05 -21.13
CA ASP A 61 -10.17 -10.10 -22.23
C ASP A 61 -9.93 -8.62 -21.85
N MET A 62 -8.81 -8.36 -21.18
CA MET A 62 -8.38 -7.06 -20.67
C MET A 62 -9.29 -6.43 -19.61
N TYR A 63 -10.16 -7.21 -18.96
CA TYR A 63 -10.92 -6.76 -17.81
C TYR A 63 -10.09 -6.77 -16.53
N VAL A 64 -10.20 -5.69 -15.75
CA VAL A 64 -9.61 -5.61 -14.42
C VAL A 64 -10.68 -5.52 -13.34
N PRO A 65 -10.49 -6.18 -12.19
CA PRO A 65 -11.39 -6.02 -11.06
C PRO A 65 -11.31 -4.58 -10.53
N ARG A 66 -12.44 -4.08 -10.03
CA ARG A 66 -12.53 -2.76 -9.39
C ARG A 66 -12.89 -2.98 -7.91
N GLY A 67 -13.81 -2.19 -7.35
CA GLY A 67 -14.31 -2.40 -5.99
C GLY A 67 -14.88 -3.80 -5.81
N LEU A 68 -15.01 -4.26 -4.56
CA LEU A 68 -15.65 -5.54 -4.16
C LEU A 68 -15.44 -6.75 -5.11
N GLY A 69 -14.31 -6.83 -5.82
CA GLY A 69 -13.98 -7.98 -6.65
C GLY A 69 -14.66 -8.09 -8.02
N GLY A 70 -15.27 -7.03 -8.55
CA GLY A 70 -15.85 -7.10 -9.89
C GLY A 70 -17.06 -8.05 -10.00
N GLY A 71 -17.82 -8.25 -8.92
CA GLY A 71 -19.06 -9.05 -8.93
C GLY A 71 -18.85 -10.56 -8.91
N SER A 72 -17.59 -11.03 -8.83
CA SER A 72 -17.23 -12.45 -8.79
C SER A 72 -17.36 -13.10 -7.40
N GLY A 73 -17.65 -12.30 -6.36
CA GLY A 73 -17.67 -12.75 -4.97
C GLY A 73 -16.27 -12.98 -4.36
N LYS A 74 -15.20 -12.57 -5.05
CA LYS A 74 -13.81 -12.65 -4.57
C LYS A 74 -13.13 -11.30 -4.68
N ALA A 75 -12.47 -10.83 -3.62
CA ALA A 75 -11.72 -9.57 -3.68
C ALA A 75 -10.56 -9.60 -4.71
N TRP A 76 -10.14 -8.42 -5.17
CA TRP A 76 -9.11 -8.26 -6.22
C TRP A 76 -7.79 -9.00 -5.89
N PHE A 77 -7.39 -9.01 -4.62
CA PHE A 77 -6.15 -9.66 -4.17
C PHE A 77 -6.26 -11.19 -4.21
N GLN A 78 -7.48 -11.74 -4.15
CA GLN A 78 -7.73 -13.16 -4.37
C GLN A 78 -7.65 -13.50 -5.86
N LEU A 79 -8.17 -12.63 -6.72
CA LEU A 79 -8.17 -12.81 -8.17
C LEU A 79 -6.76 -12.77 -8.77
N PHE A 80 -5.86 -11.95 -8.22
CA PHE A 80 -4.48 -11.87 -8.70
C PHE A 80 -3.58 -12.99 -8.17
N MET A 81 -3.95 -13.63 -7.05
CA MET A 81 -3.11 -14.61 -6.36
C MET A 81 -2.61 -15.77 -7.26
N PRO A 82 -3.43 -16.35 -8.17
CA PRO A 82 -2.96 -17.39 -9.09
C PRO A 82 -1.87 -16.93 -10.07
N HIS A 83 -1.75 -15.62 -10.32
CA HIS A 83 -0.80 -15.02 -11.26
C HIS A 83 0.45 -14.46 -10.57
N LEU A 84 0.59 -14.66 -9.26
CA LEU A 84 1.74 -14.23 -8.48
C LEU A 84 2.69 -15.40 -8.19
N SER A 85 3.95 -15.08 -7.88
CA SER A 85 4.98 -16.07 -7.55
C SER A 85 4.77 -16.74 -6.18
N GLN A 86 4.03 -16.09 -5.29
CA GLN A 86 3.67 -16.60 -3.96
C GLN A 86 2.25 -17.16 -3.96
N ARG A 87 1.94 -18.02 -3.00
CA ARG A 87 0.61 -18.65 -2.87
C ARG A 87 0.08 -18.51 -1.46
N ALA A 88 -1.21 -18.19 -1.35
CA ALA A 88 -1.95 -18.29 -0.10
C ALA A 88 -2.28 -19.76 0.19
N ALA A 89 -1.96 -20.25 1.39
CA ALA A 89 -2.21 -21.63 1.78
C ALA A 89 -3.65 -21.75 2.30
N GLY A 90 -4.55 -22.37 1.53
CA GLY A 90 -5.97 -22.51 1.94
C GLY A 90 -6.67 -21.17 2.18
N GLY A 91 -6.30 -20.12 1.43
CA GLY A 91 -6.83 -18.77 1.62
C GLY A 91 -6.17 -17.97 2.74
N ASP A 92 -5.14 -18.51 3.41
CA ASP A 92 -4.35 -17.78 4.40
C ASP A 92 -3.22 -16.98 3.74
N TYR A 93 -3.24 -15.66 3.93
CA TYR A 93 -2.29 -14.70 3.39
C TYR A 93 -1.15 -14.37 4.38
N ARG A 94 -1.07 -15.07 5.53
CA ARG A 94 -0.02 -14.84 6.52
C ARG A 94 1.40 -15.18 6.01
N SER A 95 1.51 -16.00 4.97
CA SER A 95 2.76 -16.31 4.26
C SER A 95 2.96 -15.51 2.97
N VAL A 96 2.02 -14.63 2.61
CA VAL A 96 2.09 -13.81 1.41
C VAL A 96 2.65 -12.42 1.76
N ASP A 97 3.86 -12.14 1.30
CA ASP A 97 4.55 -10.88 1.50
C ASP A 97 4.27 -9.86 0.39
N ILE A 98 3.90 -10.31 -0.82
CA ILE A 98 3.68 -9.44 -1.99
C ILE A 98 2.57 -8.40 -1.75
N TYR A 99 1.57 -8.69 -0.90
CA TYR A 99 0.52 -7.73 -0.55
C TYR A 99 0.84 -6.84 0.65
N ARG A 100 2.02 -7.00 1.26
CA ARG A 100 2.39 -6.26 2.46
C ARG A 100 3.28 -5.08 2.15
N CYS A 101 2.95 -3.98 2.81
CA CYS A 101 3.86 -2.86 2.94
C CYS A 101 4.66 -3.03 4.25
N PRO A 102 6.01 -3.10 4.21
CA PRO A 102 6.81 -3.23 5.43
C PRO A 102 6.71 -1.99 6.35
N SER A 103 6.27 -0.85 5.81
CA SER A 103 5.96 0.37 6.55
C SER A 103 4.52 0.42 7.08
N TYR A 104 3.67 -0.58 6.81
CA TYR A 104 2.33 -0.62 7.38
C TYR A 104 2.41 -0.70 8.91
N PRO A 105 1.65 0.12 9.67
CA PRO A 105 1.74 0.18 11.13
C PRO A 105 1.35 -1.14 11.79
N HIS A 106 0.19 -1.69 11.43
CA HIS A 106 -0.33 -2.92 12.01
C HIS A 106 0.30 -4.18 11.36
N LYS A 107 1.17 -4.88 12.08
CA LYS A 107 1.99 -5.99 11.52
C LYS A 107 1.22 -7.24 11.15
N GLU A 108 0.01 -7.41 11.67
CA GLU A 108 -0.85 -8.54 11.30
C GLU A 108 -1.63 -8.32 10.01
N GLN A 109 -1.69 -7.09 9.50
CA GLN A 109 -2.37 -6.80 8.23
C GLN A 109 -1.59 -7.45 7.08
N THR A 110 -2.28 -8.26 6.28
CA THR A 110 -1.65 -8.96 5.16
C THR A 110 -1.93 -8.30 3.81
N VAL A 111 -3.03 -7.54 3.70
CA VAL A 111 -3.40 -6.77 2.50
C VAL A 111 -3.27 -5.29 2.77
N CYS A 112 -2.18 -4.70 2.29
CA CYS A 112 -1.78 -3.32 2.56
C CYS A 112 -2.01 -2.37 1.38
N PHE A 113 -2.83 -2.74 0.40
CA PHE A 113 -3.17 -1.92 -0.76
C PHE A 113 -4.68 -1.78 -0.94
N VAL A 114 -5.10 -0.74 -1.65
CA VAL A 114 -6.50 -0.49 -2.02
C VAL A 114 -6.63 -0.34 -3.53
N VAL A 115 -7.73 -0.85 -4.08
CA VAL A 115 -8.02 -0.79 -5.52
C VAL A 115 -8.92 0.37 -5.88
N ASN A 116 -8.77 0.87 -7.09
CA ASN A 116 -9.68 1.82 -7.67
C ASN A 116 -11.04 1.15 -7.90
N GLY A 117 -12.04 1.51 -7.09
CA GLY A 117 -13.43 1.11 -7.20
C GLY A 117 -14.34 2.26 -7.60
N TRP A 118 -13.79 3.34 -8.17
CA TRP A 118 -14.49 4.61 -8.36
C TRP A 118 -14.93 4.82 -9.81
N GLN A 119 -16.21 5.12 -10.01
CA GLN A 119 -16.74 5.59 -11.28
C GLN A 119 -17.38 6.97 -11.13
N PHE A 120 -17.32 7.76 -12.20
CA PHE A 120 -17.85 9.11 -12.25
C PHE A 120 -18.85 9.23 -13.40
N SER A 121 -19.89 10.04 -13.20
CA SER A 121 -20.91 10.30 -14.21
C SER A 121 -20.47 11.32 -15.26
N SER A 122 -19.51 12.17 -14.94
CA SER A 122 -18.97 13.22 -15.82
C SER A 122 -17.59 13.70 -15.37
N LYS A 123 -16.96 14.58 -16.14
CA LYS A 123 -15.68 15.23 -15.77
C LYS A 123 -15.80 16.17 -14.57
N SER A 124 -16.97 16.78 -14.36
CA SER A 124 -17.22 17.70 -13.25
C SER A 124 -17.78 17.02 -12.00
N ASP A 125 -18.09 15.72 -12.08
CA ASP A 125 -18.54 14.92 -10.94
C ASP A 125 -17.40 14.71 -9.95
N MET A 126 -17.48 15.36 -8.78
CA MET A 126 -16.48 15.27 -7.71
C MET A 126 -16.87 14.30 -6.59
N THR A 127 -17.98 13.59 -6.74
CA THR A 127 -18.47 12.65 -5.73
C THR A 127 -18.29 11.22 -6.23
N GLY A 128 -18.72 10.96 -7.46
CA GLY A 128 -18.75 9.64 -8.08
C GLY A 128 -19.56 8.62 -7.28
N ARG A 129 -19.33 7.34 -7.60
CA ARG A 129 -19.97 6.20 -6.94
C ARG A 129 -19.07 4.97 -7.03
N GLU A 130 -19.37 4.00 -6.19
CA GLU A 130 -18.74 2.68 -6.24
C GLU A 130 -19.12 1.92 -7.51
N VAL A 131 -18.11 1.33 -8.16
CA VAL A 131 -18.28 0.37 -9.25
C VAL A 131 -17.89 -1.02 -8.79
N LEU A 132 -18.88 -1.91 -8.85
CA LEU A 132 -18.76 -3.30 -8.42
C LEU A 132 -18.47 -4.25 -9.57
N LYS A 133 -18.45 -3.76 -10.81
CA LYS A 133 -18.22 -4.57 -12.01
C LYS A 133 -16.78 -4.39 -12.51
N PRO A 134 -16.19 -5.39 -13.16
CA PRO A 134 -14.89 -5.24 -13.80
C PRO A 134 -15.01 -4.20 -14.93
N THR A 135 -13.92 -3.50 -15.21
CA THR A 135 -13.86 -2.52 -16.30
C THR A 135 -12.80 -2.95 -17.30
N LYS A 136 -13.05 -2.79 -18.60
CA LYS A 136 -12.05 -3.14 -19.60
C LYS A 136 -10.97 -2.07 -19.63
N LEU A 137 -9.70 -2.48 -19.58
CA LEU A 137 -8.55 -1.54 -19.56
C LEU A 137 -8.54 -0.61 -20.78
N THR A 138 -9.08 -1.06 -21.91
CA THR A 138 -9.18 -0.27 -23.14
C THR A 138 -10.15 0.90 -23.04
N GLU A 139 -11.04 0.92 -22.05
CA GLU A 139 -11.93 2.06 -21.77
C GLU A 139 -11.17 3.24 -21.14
N CYS A 140 -10.00 2.99 -20.55
CA CYS A 140 -9.15 4.05 -20.02
C CYS A 140 -8.16 4.57 -21.08
N SER A 141 -8.35 5.81 -21.50
CA SER A 141 -7.45 6.48 -22.46
C SER A 141 -6.12 6.91 -21.84
N ARG A 142 -6.11 7.29 -20.54
CA ARG A 142 -4.94 7.85 -19.82
C ARG A 142 -4.37 6.88 -18.77
N ARG A 143 -4.08 5.65 -19.17
CA ARG A 143 -3.65 4.57 -18.26
C ARG A 143 -2.43 4.92 -17.40
N ALA A 144 -1.45 5.63 -17.97
CA ALA A 144 -0.26 6.08 -17.26
C ALA A 144 -0.50 7.24 -16.27
N GLU A 145 -1.73 7.76 -16.17
CA GLU A 145 -2.08 8.84 -15.24
C GLU A 145 -3.26 8.48 -14.33
N THR A 146 -3.84 7.29 -14.52
CA THR A 146 -4.93 6.79 -13.69
C THR A 146 -4.42 5.77 -12.69
N ILE A 147 -4.55 6.09 -11.40
CA ILE A 147 -4.23 5.20 -10.28
C ILE A 147 -5.17 4.00 -10.31
N TYR A 148 -4.58 2.82 -10.19
CA TYR A 148 -5.27 1.55 -10.06
C TYR A 148 -5.18 0.99 -8.64
N LEU A 149 -3.97 0.94 -8.05
CA LEU A 149 -3.79 0.57 -6.65
C LEU A 149 -3.02 1.67 -5.90
N ALA A 150 -3.24 1.79 -4.59
CA ALA A 150 -2.42 2.65 -3.73
C ALA A 150 -2.16 2.00 -2.37
N ASP A 151 -1.16 2.47 -1.62
CA ASP A 151 -0.98 2.02 -0.23
C ASP A 151 -2.22 2.30 0.59
N ASN A 152 -2.59 1.30 1.40
CA ASN A 152 -3.72 1.36 2.27
C ASN A 152 -3.41 2.13 3.57
N GLU A 153 -4.40 2.86 4.06
CA GLU A 153 -4.35 3.52 5.34
C GLU A 153 -4.61 2.54 6.50
N ASP A 154 -4.02 2.84 7.65
CA ASP A 154 -4.26 2.14 8.92
C ASP A 154 -5.24 2.93 9.78
N GLY A 155 -6.04 2.23 10.60
CA GLY A 155 -6.99 2.88 11.49
C GLY A 155 -7.80 1.90 12.32
N GLN A 156 -8.25 2.33 13.50
CA GLN A 156 -8.99 1.48 14.45
C GLN A 156 -10.31 0.93 13.87
N TRP A 157 -10.89 1.63 12.90
CA TRP A 157 -12.14 1.23 12.25
C TRP A 157 -11.97 0.15 11.17
N ARG A 158 -10.74 -0.25 10.87
CA ARG A 158 -10.40 -1.19 9.80
C ARG A 158 -10.19 -2.58 10.37
N ASP A 159 -10.80 -3.56 9.69
CA ASP A 159 -10.58 -4.98 9.98
C ASP A 159 -9.19 -5.42 9.49
N ILE A 160 -8.59 -6.35 10.24
CA ILE A 160 -7.31 -6.96 9.88
C ILE A 160 -7.61 -8.18 9.02
N ILE A 161 -7.16 -8.14 7.77
CA ILE A 161 -7.31 -9.21 6.81
C ILE A 161 -6.08 -10.10 6.91
N ARG A 162 -6.28 -11.36 7.32
CA ARG A 162 -5.27 -12.42 7.37
C ARG A 162 -5.64 -13.56 6.41
N LYS A 163 -6.93 -13.77 6.18
CA LYS A 163 -7.49 -14.81 5.33
C LYS A 163 -8.43 -14.23 4.27
N ALA A 164 -8.70 -15.02 3.23
CA ALA A 164 -9.62 -14.68 2.15
C ALA A 164 -11.05 -14.36 2.62
N ASP A 165 -11.49 -15.03 3.68
CA ASP A 165 -12.85 -14.95 4.25
C ASP A 165 -12.94 -14.04 5.47
N ASP A 166 -11.85 -13.37 5.87
CA ASP A 166 -11.88 -12.40 6.95
C ASP A 166 -12.77 -11.20 6.55
N PRO A 167 -13.53 -10.63 7.51
CA PRO A 167 -14.31 -9.43 7.23
C PRO A 167 -13.39 -8.27 6.83
N GLY A 168 -13.90 -7.37 5.99
CA GLY A 168 -13.19 -6.17 5.58
C GLY A 168 -12.47 -6.26 4.24
N GLU A 169 -12.60 -7.34 3.48
CA GLU A 169 -12.16 -7.34 2.08
C GLU A 169 -12.84 -6.26 1.22
N ASN A 170 -14.08 -5.90 1.58
CA ASN A 170 -14.87 -4.81 1.01
C ASN A 170 -14.38 -3.41 1.40
N MET A 171 -13.32 -3.35 2.20
CA MET A 171 -12.68 -2.12 2.67
C MET A 171 -11.34 -1.87 1.96
N CYS A 172 -11.01 -2.69 0.96
CA CYS A 172 -9.78 -2.61 0.17
C CYS A 172 -10.00 -1.88 -1.16
N ASP A 173 -10.94 -0.93 -1.23
CA ASP A 173 -11.24 -0.14 -2.42
C ASP A 173 -11.49 1.35 -2.13
N VAL A 174 -11.40 2.15 -3.19
CA VAL A 174 -11.57 3.60 -3.18
C VAL A 174 -12.72 3.95 -4.12
N TRP A 175 -13.75 4.64 -3.61
CA TRP A 175 -14.94 4.97 -4.40
C TRP A 175 -15.63 6.29 -4.01
N GLN A 176 -15.04 7.05 -3.08
CA GLN A 176 -15.59 8.32 -2.63
C GLN A 176 -14.48 9.26 -2.13
N PRO A 177 -14.72 10.59 -2.06
CA PRO A 177 -13.68 11.56 -1.73
C PRO A 177 -13.06 11.39 -0.34
N SER A 178 -13.86 10.92 0.64
CA SER A 178 -13.38 10.68 2.01
C SER A 178 -12.30 9.59 2.11
N HIS A 179 -12.15 8.78 1.06
CA HIS A 179 -11.13 7.74 1.01
C HIS A 179 -9.73 8.27 0.66
N LEU A 180 -9.62 9.50 0.15
CA LEU A 180 -8.35 10.08 -0.30
C LEU A 180 -7.50 10.64 0.85
N PRO A 181 -6.18 10.82 0.64
CA PRO A 181 -5.23 11.24 1.67
C PRO A 181 -5.61 12.52 2.42
N GLY A 182 -6.14 13.52 1.71
CA GLY A 182 -6.52 14.81 2.29
C GLY A 182 -7.78 14.79 3.17
N SER A 183 -8.43 13.64 3.35
CA SER A 183 -9.62 13.50 4.20
C SER A 183 -9.28 12.99 5.61
N ASN A 184 -10.01 13.47 6.61
CA ASN A 184 -9.99 12.92 7.98
C ASN A 184 -11.13 11.91 8.22
N GLY A 185 -11.64 11.29 7.15
CA GLY A 185 -12.72 10.33 7.21
C GLY A 185 -12.40 9.15 8.13
N GLN A 186 -13.39 8.75 8.94
CA GLN A 186 -13.31 7.58 9.83
C GLN A 186 -14.52 6.66 9.65
N GLY A 187 -14.40 5.44 10.18
CA GLY A 187 -15.46 4.43 10.17
C GLY A 187 -15.42 3.51 8.95
N ARG A 188 -16.16 2.40 9.01
CA ARG A 188 -16.10 1.34 7.98
C ARG A 188 -16.55 1.78 6.59
N ARG A 189 -17.35 2.83 6.47
CA ARG A 189 -17.80 3.36 5.17
C ARG A 189 -16.91 4.50 4.70
N ASN A 190 -16.74 5.54 5.52
CA ASN A 190 -16.12 6.81 5.11
C ASN A 190 -14.67 6.97 5.56
N GLY A 191 -14.10 5.94 6.17
CA GLY A 191 -12.72 5.90 6.59
C GLY A 191 -11.76 6.14 5.42
N ARG A 192 -10.75 6.99 5.63
CA ARG A 192 -9.67 7.19 4.67
C ARG A 192 -9.06 5.84 4.28
N ARG A 193 -8.89 5.60 2.97
CA ARG A 193 -8.41 4.32 2.43
C ARG A 193 -7.01 4.42 1.90
N VAL A 194 -6.67 5.54 1.27
CA VAL A 194 -5.34 5.79 0.74
C VAL A 194 -4.49 6.37 1.85
N ALA A 195 -3.31 5.81 2.07
CA ALA A 195 -2.43 6.26 3.14
C ALA A 195 -1.98 7.71 2.92
N GLU A 196 -2.06 8.50 3.99
CA GLU A 196 -1.61 9.90 3.99
C GLU A 196 -0.08 10.00 4.07
N ALA A 197 0.53 9.26 5.01
CA ALA A 197 1.97 9.38 5.28
C ALA A 197 2.63 8.00 5.48
N ARG A 198 2.64 7.17 4.43
CA ARG A 198 3.28 5.83 4.48
C ARG A 198 4.76 5.86 4.08
N HIS A 199 5.09 6.62 3.05
CA HIS A 199 6.42 6.73 2.46
C HIS A 199 6.78 8.20 2.20
N ARG A 200 7.51 8.81 3.15
CA ARG A 200 8.00 10.21 3.06
C ARG A 200 6.88 11.23 2.80
N ASP A 201 5.83 11.19 3.63
CA ASP A 201 4.65 12.09 3.55
C ASP A 201 3.83 11.89 2.25
N GLY A 202 3.67 10.63 1.87
CA GLY A 202 2.80 10.20 0.78
C GLY A 202 2.75 8.69 0.68
N CYS A 203 2.42 8.16 -0.49
CA CYS A 203 2.32 6.72 -0.70
C CYS A 203 2.69 6.29 -2.12
N HIS A 204 2.88 4.99 -2.31
CA HIS A 204 3.04 4.40 -3.62
C HIS A 204 1.67 4.20 -4.27
N CYS A 205 1.63 4.55 -5.56
CA CYS A 205 0.50 4.34 -6.44
C CYS A 205 0.95 3.50 -7.64
N LEU A 206 0.19 2.45 -7.93
CA LEU A 206 0.26 1.68 -9.17
C LEU A 206 -0.74 2.27 -10.15
N PHE A 207 -0.29 2.58 -11.35
CA PHE A 207 -1.13 3.11 -12.43
C PHE A 207 -1.64 1.99 -13.34
N LEU A 208 -2.63 2.28 -14.19
CA LEU A 208 -3.27 1.29 -15.07
C LEU A 208 -2.39 0.78 -16.23
N ASP A 209 -1.25 1.42 -16.48
CA ASP A 209 -0.18 0.90 -17.35
C ASP A 209 0.87 0.09 -16.56
N TRP A 210 0.60 -0.17 -15.28
CA TRP A 210 1.37 -1.01 -14.36
C TRP A 210 2.69 -0.42 -13.86
N HIS A 211 2.98 0.86 -14.12
CA HIS A 211 4.10 1.51 -13.46
C HIS A 211 3.74 1.91 -12.02
N VAL A 212 4.76 2.01 -11.16
CA VAL A 212 4.62 2.44 -9.77
C VAL A 212 5.43 3.70 -9.53
N GLU A 213 4.76 4.70 -8.99
CA GLU A 213 5.32 5.97 -8.57
C GLU A 213 4.98 6.25 -7.10
N ARG A 214 5.80 7.05 -6.42
CA ARG A 214 5.47 7.58 -5.10
C ARG A 214 4.91 8.98 -5.31
N LEU A 215 3.69 9.23 -4.83
CA LEU A 215 3.08 10.55 -4.87
C LEU A 215 3.02 11.15 -3.46
N PRO A 216 3.21 12.47 -3.31
CA PRO A 216 2.77 13.24 -2.15
C PRO A 216 1.27 13.13 -1.89
N ALA A 217 0.85 13.23 -0.63
CA ALA A 217 -0.55 13.09 -0.23
C ALA A 217 -1.46 14.13 -0.91
N ASP A 218 -0.98 15.36 -1.05
CA ASP A 218 -1.66 16.50 -1.64
C ASP A 218 -1.78 16.43 -3.17
N GLU A 219 -0.93 15.63 -3.83
CA GLU A 219 -1.02 15.36 -5.27
C GLU A 219 -2.03 14.26 -5.62
N ILE A 220 -2.42 13.42 -4.65
CA ILE A 220 -3.38 12.32 -4.86
C ILE A 220 -4.81 12.86 -4.87
N THR A 221 -5.20 13.43 -6.02
CA THR A 221 -6.50 14.05 -6.26
C THR A 221 -7.50 13.09 -6.90
N ILE A 222 -8.79 13.46 -6.89
CA ILE A 222 -9.90 12.71 -7.51
C ILE A 222 -9.61 12.42 -8.99
N ASP A 223 -8.97 13.34 -9.71
CA ASP A 223 -8.75 13.23 -11.15
C ASP A 223 -7.78 12.11 -11.54
N LEU A 224 -6.94 11.65 -10.61
CA LEU A 224 -6.07 10.49 -10.79
C LEU A 224 -6.84 9.17 -10.65
N TRP A 225 -8.05 9.16 -10.10
CA TRP A 225 -8.86 7.95 -9.93
C TRP A 225 -9.91 7.77 -11.03
N ARG A 226 -10.05 8.74 -11.94
CA ARG A 226 -11.00 8.67 -13.06
C ARG A 226 -10.53 7.65 -14.09
N PHE A 227 -11.31 6.57 -14.24
CA PHE A 227 -11.05 5.53 -15.23
C PHE A 227 -11.44 5.96 -16.64
N GLU A 228 -12.58 6.63 -16.77
CA GLU A 228 -13.09 7.20 -18.01
C GLU A 228 -12.88 8.72 -17.97
N LYS A 229 -12.21 9.28 -18.99
CA LYS A 229 -12.09 10.72 -19.26
C LYS A 229 -12.37 10.97 -20.73
#